data_AF-A0A948RL28-F1
#
_entry.id   AF-A0A948RL28-F1
#
_cell.length_a   1.000
_cell.length_b   1.000
_cell.length_c   1.000
_cell.angle_alpha   90.00
_cell.angle_beta   90.00
_cell.angle_gamma   90.00
#
_symmetry.space_group_name_H-M   'P 1'
#
loop_
_entity.id
_entity.type
_entity.pdbx_description
1 polymer ?
#
loop_
_entity_poly.entity_id
_entity_poly.type
_entity_poly.pdbx_seq_one_letter_code
_entity_poly.pdbx_strand_id
1 'polypeptide(L)'
;MPILSSKSKSLPWKHWDIVEKKIKEEMDWLRGVIDTFLHEEKSAPMGCRECFLRRIAILIVSGQVKATEITKSPGLENFWIDKDKINRKNRKKIHHGSDWHRETMEKIKNHFLRLGYDVVLEPNLHQGRADLGVYKKGVPDLLIEVGTTSFFKLWLNLETMRNSIYLIVSNDDNLIEFKKTGKFDKSKTASQRLFKTL
;
A
#
# COMPACT_ATOMS: atom_id res chain seq x y z
N MET A 1 44.97 -43.07 -0.21
CA MET A 1 43.52 -42.86 -0.42
C MET A 1 43.15 -41.50 0.13
N PRO A 2 42.60 -40.55 -0.65
CA PRO A 2 42.17 -39.28 -0.10
C PRO A 2 40.77 -39.44 0.53
N ILE A 3 40.62 -38.99 1.77
CA ILE A 3 39.34 -38.88 2.46
C ILE A 3 38.60 -37.69 1.84
N LEU A 4 37.54 -37.96 1.08
CA LEU A 4 36.62 -36.95 0.59
C LEU A 4 35.92 -36.29 1.79
N SER A 5 36.34 -35.07 2.12
CA SER A 5 35.64 -34.17 3.02
C SER A 5 34.25 -33.89 2.44
N SER A 6 33.23 -34.53 3.02
CA SER A 6 31.83 -34.26 2.70
C SER A 6 31.47 -32.88 3.26
N LYS A 7 31.56 -31.84 2.42
CA LYS A 7 30.90 -30.57 2.70
C LYS A 7 29.40 -30.84 2.83
N SER A 8 28.89 -30.82 4.06
CA SER A 8 27.45 -30.91 4.29
C SER A 8 26.79 -29.69 3.65
N LYS A 9 26.11 -29.91 2.52
CA LYS A 9 25.28 -28.86 1.92
C LYS A 9 24.17 -28.57 2.92
N SER A 10 24.19 -27.38 3.53
CA SER A 10 23.11 -26.92 4.39
C SER A 10 21.81 -26.98 3.60
N LEU A 11 20.88 -27.83 4.03
CA LEU A 11 19.61 -27.99 3.36
C LEU A 11 18.81 -26.67 3.38
N PRO A 12 18.21 -26.24 2.26
CA PRO A 12 17.47 -24.97 2.15
C PRO A 12 16.38 -24.78 3.21
N TRP A 13 15.79 -25.88 3.69
CA TRP A 13 14.72 -25.91 4.69
C TRP A 13 15.15 -25.44 6.08
N LYS A 14 16.46 -25.36 6.37
CA LYS A 14 16.99 -24.91 7.67
C LYS A 14 16.72 -23.44 8.00
N HIS A 15 16.22 -22.66 7.03
CA HIS A 15 15.88 -21.25 7.21
C HIS A 15 14.40 -20.96 6.93
N TRP A 16 13.57 -21.99 6.74
CA TRP A 16 12.14 -21.81 6.48
C TRP A 16 11.42 -21.14 7.65
N ASP A 17 11.84 -21.47 8.87
CA ASP A 17 11.41 -20.83 10.11
C ASP A 17 11.66 -19.31 10.12
N ILE A 18 12.81 -18.86 9.60
CA ILE A 18 13.14 -17.43 9.47
C ILE A 18 12.20 -16.76 8.46
N VAL A 19 11.95 -17.40 7.32
CA VAL A 19 11.04 -16.89 6.28
C VAL A 19 9.61 -16.79 6.81
N GLU A 20 9.12 -17.83 7.48
CA GLU A 20 7.78 -17.83 8.08
C GLU A 20 7.64 -16.78 9.17
N LYS A 21 8.67 -16.60 10.01
CA LYS A 21 8.68 -15.53 11.00
C LYS A 21 8.57 -14.16 10.34
N LYS A 22 9.31 -13.92 9.25
CA LYS A 22 9.23 -12.67 8.47
C LYS A 22 7.85 -12.46 7.86
N ILE A 23 7.27 -13.49 7.26
CA ILE A 23 5.91 -13.41 6.70
C ILE A 23 4.92 -13.05 7.80
N LYS A 24 5.03 -13.68 8.98
CA LYS A 24 4.17 -13.39 10.12
C LYS A 24 4.33 -11.96 10.64
N GLU A 25 5.57 -11.46 10.75
CA GLU A 25 5.85 -10.08 11.14
C GLU A 25 5.16 -9.08 10.19
N GLU A 26 5.26 -9.30 8.87
CA GLU A 26 4.58 -8.45 7.88
C GLU A 26 3.05 -8.55 7.96
N MET A 27 2.49 -9.76 8.16
CA MET A 27 1.05 -9.95 8.34
C MET A 27 0.54 -9.22 9.58
N ASP A 28 1.26 -9.32 10.70
CA ASP A 28 0.89 -8.67 11.95
C ASP A 28 0.97 -7.14 11.82
N TRP A 29 1.98 -6.62 11.12
CA TRP A 29 2.07 -5.18 10.77
C TRP A 29 0.89 -4.73 9.89
N LEU A 30 0.62 -5.41 8.77
CA LEU A 30 -0.49 -5.08 7.85
C LEU A 30 -1.85 -5.03 8.56
N ARG A 31 -2.10 -5.91 9.53
CA ARG A 31 -3.33 -5.86 10.34
C ARG A 31 -3.41 -4.66 11.26
N GLY A 32 -2.27 -4.16 11.73
CA GLY A 32 -2.19 -2.99 12.61
C GLY A 32 -2.38 -1.68 11.85
N VAL A 33 -2.02 -1.64 10.56
CA VAL A 33 -2.01 -0.40 9.77
C VAL A 33 -3.15 -0.27 8.77
N ILE A 34 -3.74 -1.37 8.27
CA ILE A 34 -4.84 -1.34 7.30
C ILE A 34 -6.18 -1.64 7.97
N ASP A 35 -7.09 -0.68 7.90
CA ASP A 35 -8.48 -0.87 8.27
C ASP A 35 -9.24 -1.60 7.14
N THR A 36 -9.94 -2.69 7.49
CA THR A 36 -10.66 -3.52 6.50
C THR A 36 -12.14 -3.70 6.82
N PHE A 37 -12.98 -3.74 5.78
CA PHE A 37 -14.37 -4.14 5.92
C PHE A 37 -14.49 -5.67 6.10
N LEU A 38 -14.87 -6.11 7.30
CA LEU A 38 -15.06 -7.54 7.61
C LEU A 38 -16.09 -8.23 6.68
N HIS A 39 -17.06 -7.50 6.15
CA HIS A 39 -18.08 -8.08 5.27
C HIS A 39 -17.56 -8.36 3.85
N GLU A 40 -16.77 -7.44 3.29
CA GLU A 40 -16.26 -7.55 1.92
C GLU A 40 -15.24 -8.67 1.75
N GLU A 41 -14.55 -9.02 2.83
CA GLU A 41 -13.64 -10.16 2.83
C GLU A 41 -14.36 -11.50 2.91
N LYS A 42 -15.54 -11.54 3.53
CA LYS A 42 -16.40 -12.74 3.52
C LYS A 42 -16.99 -13.02 2.15
N SER A 43 -17.18 -12.00 1.31
CA SER A 43 -17.71 -12.12 -0.05
C SER A 43 -16.63 -12.27 -1.13
N ALA A 44 -15.35 -12.25 -0.75
CA ALA A 44 -14.26 -12.55 -1.70
C ALA A 44 -14.39 -14.01 -2.21
N PRO A 45 -14.01 -14.31 -3.47
CA PRO A 45 -14.19 -15.65 -4.07
C PRO A 45 -13.56 -16.81 -3.27
N MET A 46 -12.55 -16.52 -2.44
CA MET A 46 -11.91 -17.49 -1.55
C MET A 46 -12.19 -17.26 -0.05
N GLY A 47 -12.98 -16.24 0.33
CA GLY A 47 -13.44 -15.96 1.71
C GLY A 47 -12.37 -15.86 2.80
N CYS A 48 -11.09 -15.85 2.45
CA CYS A 48 -9.99 -16.07 3.37
C CYS A 48 -9.13 -14.81 3.52
N ARG A 49 -9.53 -13.94 4.46
CA ARG A 49 -8.75 -12.76 4.88
C ARG A 49 -7.29 -13.09 5.13
N GLU A 50 -7.06 -14.15 5.89
CA GLU A 50 -5.72 -14.59 6.29
C GLU A 50 -4.87 -15.01 5.09
N CYS A 51 -5.48 -15.62 4.09
CA CYS A 51 -4.81 -16.03 2.87
C CYS A 51 -4.35 -14.81 2.05
N PHE A 52 -5.17 -13.76 1.97
CA PHE A 52 -4.79 -12.53 1.26
C PHE A 52 -3.71 -11.76 2.01
N LEU A 53 -3.84 -11.62 3.34
CA LEU A 53 -2.77 -11.07 4.19
C LEU A 53 -1.45 -11.80 3.97
N ARG A 54 -1.48 -13.13 4.00
CA ARG A 54 -0.29 -13.96 3.79
C ARG A 54 0.28 -13.77 2.38
N ARG A 55 -0.56 -13.70 1.34
CA ARG A 55 -0.12 -13.44 -0.05
C ARG A 55 0.55 -12.08 -0.18
N ILE A 56 -0.01 -11.03 0.41
CA ILE A 56 0.59 -9.69 0.41
C ILE A 56 1.92 -9.70 1.17
N ALA A 57 1.97 -10.31 2.35
CA ALA A 57 3.20 -10.45 3.13
C ALA A 57 4.29 -11.20 2.34
N ILE A 58 3.94 -12.25 1.60
CA ILE A 58 4.88 -12.94 0.71
C ILE A 58 5.42 -12.02 -0.39
N LEU A 59 4.58 -11.18 -1.00
CA LEU A 59 5.03 -10.19 -1.99
C LEU A 59 6.03 -9.19 -1.40
N ILE A 60 5.84 -8.80 -0.13
CA ILE A 60 6.74 -7.90 0.60
C ILE A 60 8.06 -8.60 0.95
N VAL A 61 8.00 -9.75 1.63
CA VAL A 61 9.19 -10.52 2.06
C VAL A 61 10.03 -10.98 0.88
N SER A 62 9.40 -11.35 -0.24
CA SER A 62 10.12 -11.73 -1.46
C SER A 62 10.72 -10.54 -2.22
N GLY A 63 10.40 -9.31 -1.81
CA GLY A 63 10.88 -8.10 -2.45
C GLY A 63 10.30 -7.88 -3.85
N GLN A 64 9.09 -8.36 -4.11
CA GLN A 64 8.31 -8.03 -5.31
C GLN A 64 7.53 -6.73 -5.12
N VAL A 65 7.16 -6.43 -3.88
CA VAL A 65 6.51 -5.20 -3.47
C VAL A 65 7.31 -4.60 -2.31
N LYS A 66 7.54 -3.29 -2.37
CA LYS A 66 7.95 -2.50 -1.22
C LYS A 66 6.71 -1.87 -0.62
N ALA A 67 6.44 -2.18 0.64
CA ALA A 67 5.46 -1.47 1.44
C ALA A 67 6.18 -0.43 2.31
N THR A 68 5.61 0.76 2.50
CA THR A 68 6.19 1.82 3.31
C THR A 68 5.08 2.58 4.02
N GLU A 69 5.14 2.57 5.36
CA GLU A 69 4.32 3.46 6.18
C GLU A 69 4.89 4.87 6.07
N ILE A 70 4.03 5.81 5.70
CA ILE A 70 4.34 7.23 5.64
C ILE A 70 3.65 7.88 6.85
N THR A 71 4.34 7.88 7.99
CA THR A 71 3.93 8.61 9.18
C THR A 71 4.27 10.08 9.03
N LYS A 72 3.40 10.96 9.55
CA LYS A 72 3.44 12.40 9.30
C LYS A 72 4.76 13.05 9.71
N SER A 73 5.51 13.52 8.71
CA SER A 73 6.31 14.73 8.84
C SER A 73 5.37 15.94 9.05
N PRO A 74 5.85 17.07 9.61
CA PRO A 74 5.00 18.25 9.85
C PRO A 74 4.28 18.79 8.61
N GLY A 75 4.79 18.59 7.40
CA GLY A 75 4.11 19.08 6.19
C GLY A 75 2.94 18.19 5.74
N LEU A 76 2.99 16.88 5.99
CA LEU A 76 1.82 16.00 5.82
C LEU A 76 0.72 16.39 6.81
N GLU A 77 1.08 16.73 8.05
CA GLU A 77 0.12 17.27 9.03
C GLU A 77 -0.61 18.52 8.48
N ASN A 78 0.11 19.45 7.85
CA ASN A 78 -0.48 20.66 7.26
C ASN A 78 -1.35 20.38 6.02
N PHE A 79 -1.12 19.27 5.31
CA PHE A 79 -1.97 18.85 4.20
C PHE A 79 -3.36 18.40 4.68
N TRP A 80 -3.38 17.69 5.81
CA TRP A 80 -4.61 17.13 6.40
C TRP A 80 -5.36 18.15 7.26
N ILE A 81 -4.64 19.00 8.00
CA ILE A 81 -5.22 20.04 8.84
C ILE A 81 -5.70 21.22 7.98
N ASP A 82 -7.02 21.36 7.93
CA ASP A 82 -7.66 22.56 7.41
C ASP A 82 -7.56 23.67 8.48
N LYS A 83 -6.58 24.59 8.32
CA LYS A 83 -6.33 25.64 9.31
C LYS A 83 -7.56 26.52 9.57
N ASP A 84 -8.45 26.61 8.59
CA ASP A 84 -9.69 27.39 8.68
C ASP A 84 -10.81 26.67 9.45
N LYS A 85 -10.71 25.36 9.69
CA LYS A 85 -11.69 24.56 10.47
C LYS A 85 -11.29 24.34 11.95
N ILE A 86 -10.20 24.93 12.42
CA ILE A 86 -9.61 24.70 13.76
C ILE A 86 -10.55 25.05 14.95
N ASN A 87 -11.66 25.75 14.73
CA ASN A 87 -12.60 26.10 15.79
C ASN A 87 -13.54 24.98 16.28
N ARG A 88 -13.48 23.76 15.75
CA ARG A 88 -14.29 22.65 16.28
C ARG A 88 -13.55 21.85 17.36
N LYS A 89 -13.89 22.22 18.60
CA LYS A 89 -13.58 21.68 19.95
C LYS A 89 -13.57 20.15 20.17
N ASN A 90 -13.47 19.29 19.16
CA ASN A 90 -13.49 17.84 19.35
C ASN A 90 -12.53 17.14 18.37
N ARG A 91 -11.26 17.00 18.76
CA ARG A 91 -10.33 16.00 18.18
C ARG A 91 -10.71 14.58 18.64
N LYS A 92 -11.99 14.22 18.54
CA LYS A 92 -12.40 12.81 18.66
C LYS A 92 -12.09 12.17 17.33
N LYS A 93 -11.33 11.06 17.35
CA LYS A 93 -11.03 10.16 16.23
C LYS A 93 -12.05 10.35 15.11
N ILE A 94 -11.64 11.00 14.02
CA ILE A 94 -12.53 11.24 12.90
C ILE A 94 -12.89 9.87 12.35
N HIS A 95 -14.11 9.44 12.63
CA HIS A 95 -14.64 8.19 12.14
C HIS A 95 -14.76 8.28 10.61
N HIS A 96 -14.46 7.17 9.94
CA HIS A 96 -14.52 6.91 8.49
C HIS A 96 -15.94 7.09 7.89
N GLY A 97 -16.57 8.24 8.14
CA GLY A 97 -17.87 8.59 7.59
C GLY A 97 -17.75 8.99 6.12
N SER A 98 -18.87 8.87 5.40
CA SER A 98 -18.99 9.29 3.99
C SER A 98 -18.53 10.74 3.75
N ASP A 99 -18.77 11.63 4.72
CA ASP A 99 -18.34 13.03 4.63
C ASP A 99 -16.81 13.17 4.71
N TRP A 100 -16.15 12.46 5.62
CA TRP A 100 -14.68 12.49 5.73
C TRP A 100 -14.03 11.91 4.47
N HIS A 101 -14.55 10.79 3.98
CA HIS A 101 -14.06 10.16 2.75
C HIS A 101 -14.18 11.12 1.55
N ARG A 102 -15.35 11.75 1.37
CA ARG A 102 -15.58 12.74 0.30
C ARG A 102 -14.70 13.97 0.43
N GLU A 103 -14.58 14.54 1.64
CA GLU A 103 -13.71 15.71 1.88
C GLU A 103 -12.24 15.38 1.60
N THR A 104 -11.78 14.19 2.03
CA THR A 104 -10.41 13.71 1.79
C THR A 104 -10.14 13.51 0.31
N MET A 105 -11.03 12.83 -0.42
CA MET A 105 -10.89 12.66 -1.86
C MET A 105 -10.77 14.01 -2.59
N GLU A 106 -11.63 14.98 -2.25
CA GLU A 106 -11.63 16.29 -2.90
C GLU A 106 -10.34 17.09 -2.56
N LYS A 107 -9.83 16.98 -1.32
CA LYS A 107 -8.52 17.56 -0.95
C LYS A 107 -7.37 16.98 -1.77
N ILE A 108 -7.30 15.65 -1.87
CA ILE A 108 -6.27 14.93 -2.63
C ILE A 108 -6.34 15.29 -4.12
N LYS A 109 -7.54 15.21 -4.70
CA LYS A 109 -7.80 15.58 -6.09
C LYS A 109 -7.32 16.99 -6.40
N ASN A 110 -7.75 17.98 -5.61
CA ASN A 110 -7.38 19.37 -5.84
C ASN A 110 -5.88 19.63 -5.69
N HIS A 111 -5.19 18.90 -4.82
CA HIS A 111 -3.74 18.96 -4.73
C HIS A 111 -3.06 18.52 -6.02
N PHE A 112 -3.41 17.35 -6.55
CA PHE A 112 -2.80 16.82 -7.76
C PHE A 112 -3.16 17.63 -9.01
N LEU A 113 -4.40 18.12 -9.12
CA LEU A 113 -4.80 19.03 -10.19
C LEU A 113 -3.95 20.31 -10.20
N ARG A 114 -3.68 20.92 -9.04
CA ARG A 114 -2.79 22.10 -8.94
C ARG A 114 -1.34 21.80 -9.32
N LEU A 115 -0.89 20.56 -9.21
CA LEU A 115 0.44 20.12 -9.63
C LEU A 115 0.49 19.71 -11.13
N GLY A 116 -0.61 19.89 -11.86
CA GLY A 116 -0.73 19.54 -13.27
C GLY A 116 -0.72 18.04 -13.53
N TYR A 117 -1.35 17.26 -12.65
CA TYR A 117 -1.68 15.86 -12.89
C TYR A 117 -3.13 15.73 -13.38
N ASP A 118 -3.39 14.69 -14.16
CA ASP A 118 -4.75 14.29 -14.50
C ASP A 118 -5.30 13.42 -13.37
N VAL A 119 -6.48 13.76 -12.85
CA VAL A 119 -7.12 13.03 -11.76
C VAL A 119 -8.47 12.48 -12.22
N VAL A 120 -8.63 11.15 -12.11
CA VAL A 120 -9.87 10.43 -12.42
C VAL A 120 -10.48 9.94 -11.13
N LEU A 121 -11.76 10.22 -10.91
CA LEU A 121 -12.55 9.65 -9.82
C LEU A 121 -12.98 8.23 -10.21
N GLU A 122 -12.90 7.30 -9.27
CA GLU A 122 -13.37 5.92 -9.46
C GLU A 122 -12.86 5.23 -10.75
N PRO A 123 -11.55 5.28 -11.07
CA PRO A 123 -11.03 4.63 -12.27
C PRO A 123 -11.26 3.12 -12.19
N ASN A 124 -11.67 2.52 -13.32
CA ASN A 124 -11.81 1.07 -13.42
C ASN A 124 -10.42 0.41 -13.33
N LEU A 125 -10.30 -0.56 -12.42
CA LEU A 125 -9.13 -1.43 -12.29
C LEU A 125 -9.44 -2.81 -12.86
N HIS A 126 -8.42 -3.68 -12.92
CA HIS A 126 -8.58 -5.05 -13.43
C HIS A 126 -9.70 -5.81 -12.71
N GLN A 127 -9.87 -5.61 -11.40
CA GLN A 127 -11.12 -5.89 -10.71
C GLN A 127 -11.39 -4.82 -9.65
N GLY A 128 -12.55 -4.16 -9.75
CA GLY A 128 -12.97 -3.10 -8.85
C GLY A 128 -12.60 -1.71 -9.35
N ARG A 129 -12.63 -0.75 -8.44
CA ARG A 129 -12.29 0.67 -8.66
C ARG A 129 -11.44 1.13 -7.48
N ALA A 130 -10.46 1.99 -7.75
CA ALA A 130 -9.86 2.82 -6.70
C ALA A 130 -10.72 4.05 -6.50
N ASP A 131 -10.56 4.80 -5.41
CA ASP A 131 -11.29 6.05 -5.22
C ASP A 131 -10.75 7.15 -6.16
N LEU A 132 -9.43 7.19 -6.31
CA LEU A 132 -8.74 8.13 -7.20
C LEU A 132 -7.66 7.44 -8.02
N GLY A 133 -7.56 7.84 -9.28
CA GLY A 133 -6.38 7.61 -10.13
C GLY A 133 -5.73 8.94 -10.49
N VAL A 134 -4.42 9.02 -10.32
CA VAL A 134 -3.60 10.20 -10.57
C VAL A 134 -2.54 9.85 -11.60
N TYR A 135 -2.54 10.59 -12.71
CA TYR A 135 -1.76 10.26 -13.90
C TYR A 135 -0.92 11.45 -14.34
N LYS A 136 0.29 11.16 -14.82
CA LYS A 136 1.16 12.14 -15.48
C LYS A 136 2.16 11.43 -16.38
N LYS A 137 2.29 11.92 -17.62
CA LYS A 137 3.20 11.34 -18.61
C LYS A 137 4.63 11.24 -18.06
N GLY A 138 5.20 10.03 -18.12
CA GLY A 138 6.57 9.76 -17.68
C GLY A 138 6.74 9.52 -16.18
N VAL A 139 5.65 9.48 -15.41
CA VAL A 139 5.63 9.16 -13.97
C VAL A 139 4.77 7.90 -13.78
N PRO A 140 5.08 7.01 -12.81
CA PRO A 140 4.20 5.90 -12.46
C PRO A 140 2.79 6.39 -12.08
N ASP A 141 1.79 5.62 -12.47
CA ASP A 141 0.40 5.91 -12.10
C ASP A 141 0.22 5.77 -10.59
N LEU A 142 -0.52 6.68 -9.97
CA LEU A 142 -0.82 6.61 -8.54
C LEU A 142 -2.31 6.31 -8.36
N LEU A 143 -2.60 5.19 -7.70
CA LEU A 143 -3.95 4.80 -7.30
C LEU A 143 -4.12 4.96 -5.81
N ILE A 144 -5.25 5.52 -5.40
CA ILE A 144 -5.49 5.90 -4.02
C ILE A 144 -6.81 5.32 -3.54
N GLU A 145 -6.77 4.66 -2.39
CA GLU A 145 -7.92 4.26 -1.59
C GLU A 145 -7.97 5.12 -0.32
N VAL A 146 -9.16 5.58 0.04
CA VAL A 146 -9.42 6.44 1.19
C VAL A 146 -10.31 5.71 2.19
N GLY A 147 -9.78 5.48 3.38
CA GLY A 147 -10.45 4.80 4.48
C GLY A 147 -10.19 3.30 4.47
N THR A 148 -11.25 2.53 4.65
CA THR A 148 -11.21 1.07 4.76
C THR A 148 -11.09 0.41 3.39
N THR A 149 -10.27 -0.62 3.29
CA THR A 149 -10.02 -1.36 2.04
C THR A 149 -10.14 -2.87 2.23
N SER A 150 -10.11 -3.64 1.15
CA SER A 150 -10.16 -5.11 1.18
C SER A 150 -8.79 -5.70 0.87
N PHE A 151 -8.31 -6.65 1.67
CA PHE A 151 -7.06 -7.33 1.36
C PHE A 151 -7.12 -8.12 0.04
N PHE A 152 -8.30 -8.57 -0.37
CA PHE A 152 -8.47 -9.23 -1.67
C PHE A 152 -8.18 -8.25 -2.82
N LYS A 153 -8.82 -7.07 -2.80
CA LYS A 153 -8.60 -6.03 -3.83
C LYS A 153 -7.15 -5.57 -3.83
N LEU A 154 -6.59 -5.31 -2.65
CA LEU A 154 -5.19 -4.91 -2.50
C LEU A 154 -4.25 -5.97 -3.10
N TRP A 155 -4.37 -7.23 -2.69
CA TRP A 155 -3.53 -8.31 -3.21
C TRP A 155 -3.60 -8.38 -4.74
N LEU A 156 -4.81 -8.35 -5.31
CA LEU A 156 -4.99 -8.45 -6.74
C LEU A 156 -4.40 -7.25 -7.50
N ASN A 157 -4.58 -6.03 -6.99
CA ASN A 157 -3.96 -4.83 -7.57
C ASN A 157 -2.43 -4.95 -7.52
N LEU A 158 -1.88 -5.41 -6.39
CA LEU A 158 -0.44 -5.66 -6.24
C LEU A 158 0.06 -6.80 -7.14
N GLU A 159 -0.75 -7.78 -7.50
CA GLU A 159 -0.35 -8.85 -8.42
C GLU A 159 -0.40 -8.40 -9.88
N THR A 160 -1.47 -7.72 -10.28
CA THR A 160 -1.79 -7.45 -11.69
C THR A 160 -1.19 -6.15 -12.22
N MET A 161 -1.14 -5.10 -11.40
CA MET A 161 -0.78 -3.77 -11.90
C MET A 161 0.73 -3.63 -12.10
N ARG A 162 1.12 -2.99 -13.20
CA ARG A 162 2.53 -2.74 -13.54
C ARG A 162 2.75 -1.23 -13.59
N ASN A 163 3.94 -0.80 -13.18
CA ASN A 163 4.34 0.61 -13.21
C ASN A 163 3.36 1.56 -12.48
N SER A 164 2.77 1.10 -11.39
CA SER A 164 1.89 1.90 -10.54
C SER A 164 2.35 1.90 -9.08
N ILE A 165 1.91 2.91 -8.35
CA ILE A 165 1.99 3.04 -6.90
C ILE A 165 0.57 2.93 -6.37
N TYR A 166 0.37 2.11 -5.34
CA TYR A 166 -0.91 1.99 -4.65
C TYR A 166 -0.78 2.63 -3.27
N LEU A 167 -1.63 3.59 -2.96
CA LEU A 167 -1.61 4.35 -1.73
C LEU A 167 -2.90 4.13 -0.97
N ILE A 168 -2.80 3.70 0.29
CA ILE A 168 -3.94 3.57 1.18
C ILE A 168 -3.87 4.70 2.19
N VAL A 169 -4.91 5.53 2.24
CA VAL A 169 -5.09 6.61 3.21
C VAL A 169 -6.10 6.13 4.24
N SER A 170 -5.66 5.34 5.21
CA SER A 170 -6.58 4.71 6.17
C SER A 170 -7.23 5.74 7.09
N ASN A 171 -6.46 6.74 7.52
CA ASN A 171 -6.94 7.87 8.31
C ASN A 171 -6.02 9.07 8.09
N ASP A 172 -6.33 10.19 8.75
CA ASP A 172 -5.54 11.40 8.61
C ASP A 172 -4.06 11.18 8.93
N ASP A 173 -3.72 10.27 9.85
CA ASP A 173 -2.37 10.11 10.40
C ASP A 173 -1.56 8.98 9.76
N ASN A 174 -2.20 8.11 8.98
CA ASN A 174 -1.57 6.91 8.45
C ASN A 174 -1.81 6.76 6.94
N LEU A 175 -0.71 6.71 6.20
CA LEU A 175 -0.69 6.38 4.79
C LEU A 175 0.26 5.21 4.55
N ILE A 176 -0.13 4.31 3.66
CA ILE A 176 0.69 3.15 3.32
C ILE A 176 0.88 3.12 1.82
N GLU A 177 2.13 3.28 1.40
CA GLU A 177 2.54 3.15 0.02
C GLU A 177 2.91 1.69 -0.28
N PHE A 178 2.40 1.16 -1.38
CA PHE A 178 2.86 -0.07 -2.00
C PHE A 178 3.40 0.22 -3.39
N LYS A 179 4.63 -0.22 -3.64
CA LYS A 179 5.31 -0.04 -4.91
C LYS A 179 5.94 -1.34 -5.37
N LYS A 180 5.65 -1.77 -6.61
CA LYS A 180 6.37 -2.91 -7.19
C LYS A 180 7.85 -2.59 -7.34
N THR A 181 8.69 -3.47 -6.82
CA THR A 181 10.13 -3.46 -7.02
C THR A 181 10.41 -4.33 -8.24
N GLY A 182 10.91 -3.73 -9.33
CA GLY A 182 11.10 -4.38 -10.64
C GLY A 182 12.10 -5.54 -10.69
N LYS A 183 12.37 -6.23 -9.57
CA LYS A 183 13.30 -7.36 -9.48
C LYS A 183 12.67 -8.68 -9.93
N PHE A 184 12.14 -8.70 -11.15
CA PHE A 184 12.20 -9.86 -12.05
C PHE A 184 12.39 -9.46 -13.52
N ASP A 185 12.68 -8.18 -13.81
CA ASP A 185 13.24 -7.81 -15.10
C ASP A 185 14.77 -7.88 -15.01
N LYS A 186 15.35 -8.91 -15.64
CA LYS A 186 16.79 -8.99 -15.94
C LYS A 186 17.23 -7.98 -17.02
N SER A 187 16.56 -6.84 -17.15
CA SER A 187 17.01 -5.77 -18.02
C SER A 187 16.58 -4.38 -17.54
N LYS A 188 17.62 -3.58 -17.27
CA LYS A 188 17.67 -2.11 -17.32
C LYS A 188 17.20 -1.29 -16.10
N THR A 189 18.23 -0.92 -15.33
CA THR A 189 18.65 0.44 -14.89
C THR A 189 17.66 1.58 -14.65
N ALA A 190 17.93 2.24 -13.52
CA ALA A 190 17.89 3.69 -13.26
C ALA A 190 16.52 4.36 -13.11
N SER A 191 16.15 4.70 -11.86
CA SER A 191 16.10 6.12 -11.45
C SER A 191 15.89 6.21 -9.93
N GLN A 192 16.81 6.91 -9.26
CA GLN A 192 16.71 7.26 -7.84
C GLN A 192 16.07 8.66 -7.71
N ARG A 193 15.42 8.85 -6.56
CA ARG A 193 14.93 10.11 -5.95
C ARG A 193 13.57 10.61 -6.42
N LEU A 194 12.59 10.47 -5.53
CA LEU A 194 11.57 11.48 -5.23
C LEU A 194 10.87 11.02 -3.95
N PHE A 195 11.18 11.67 -2.82
CA PHE A 195 10.31 11.92 -1.66
C PHE A 195 11.10 12.80 -0.67
N LYS A 196 11.05 14.10 -0.92
CA LYS A 196 11.42 15.17 0.02
C LYS A 196 10.50 16.38 -0.22
N THR A 197 9.20 16.16 -0.08
CA THR A 197 8.21 17.21 0.17
C THR A 197 6.89 16.52 0.51
N LEU A 198 6.89 15.88 1.68
CA LEU A 198 5.72 15.77 2.54
C LEU A 198 6.09 16.48 3.83
#